data_AF-A0A816D845-F1
#
_entry.id   AF-A0A816D845-F1
#
_cell.length_a   1.000
_cell.length_b   1.000
_cell.length_c   1.000
_cell.angle_alpha   90.00
_cell.angle_beta   90.00
_cell.angle_gamma   90.00
#
_symmetry.space_group_name_H-M   'P 1'
#
loop_
_entity.id
_entity.type
_entity.pdbx_description
1 polymer ?
#
loop_
_entity_poly.entity_id
_entity_poly.type
_entity_poly.pdbx_seq_one_letter_code
_entity_poly.pdbx_strand_id
1 'polypeptide(L)'
;SVIYISIDSNGYKGSNYAEHNYPPNYHHTKRLLVLQKVKDRVLLEPTPVTRIIEDEYIKNNLNNEDRCHFLLPQAQASRFYKIRAKLLPPNPKSLDFEVPASYSTTHEGENFLLYDSAHKKLGGRLMIFSTKYLIQMLCSCDVMLLDGTFKIRPSMFSQVYVIMGQHLDEAIPLVWCLTPKRTQEVYKKIFKVLQRKSMDYGFNFEPKSAYLDFEIGTINALEKIFPNISIHGCWYHYIQSIYRNIRKTGLSTLYEQAKIWLKCFMALPLVRNTVVGAAIDYLIDNPPLSHMLLIEFNEYFRKQWIDRIPVKYWNLGPIHLRCNNSVE
;
A
#
# COMPACT_ATOMS: atom_id res chain seq x y z
N SER A 1 -58.97 -4.27 -21.65
CA SER A 1 -60.04 -3.80 -20.75
C SER A 1 -59.41 -3.01 -19.62
N VAL A 2 -59.81 -1.76 -19.47
CA VAL A 2 -59.26 -0.67 -18.64
C VAL A 2 -59.44 -0.91 -17.12
N ILE A 3 -58.49 -0.50 -16.26
CA ILE A 3 -58.71 0.34 -15.04
C ILE A 3 -57.46 1.22 -14.76
N TYR A 4 -57.74 2.49 -14.44
CA TYR A 4 -56.86 3.63 -14.17
C TYR A 4 -56.28 3.67 -12.74
N ILE A 5 -55.17 4.39 -12.55
CA ILE A 5 -54.87 5.13 -11.30
C ILE A 5 -54.53 6.57 -11.69
N SER A 6 -55.30 7.54 -11.17
CA SER A 6 -55.06 8.98 -11.34
C SER A 6 -54.04 9.49 -10.33
N ILE A 7 -53.28 10.53 -10.71
CA ILE A 7 -52.60 11.42 -9.77
C ILE A 7 -52.82 12.84 -10.26
N ASP A 8 -53.31 13.68 -9.35
CA ASP A 8 -53.77 15.05 -9.61
C ASP A 8 -52.67 16.10 -9.42
N SER A 9 -52.87 17.21 -10.15
CA SER A 9 -52.43 18.60 -9.97
C SER A 9 -51.06 18.91 -9.34
N ASN A 10 -50.01 18.87 -10.17
CA ASN A 10 -49.23 20.09 -10.48
C ASN A 10 -48.13 19.84 -11.53
N GLY A 11 -48.43 20.19 -12.79
CA GLY A 11 -47.48 20.84 -13.69
C GLY A 11 -46.56 19.98 -14.56
N TYR A 12 -47.11 19.29 -15.57
CA TYR A 12 -46.36 18.96 -16.80
C TYR A 12 -46.90 19.79 -17.98
N LYS A 13 -46.01 20.53 -18.64
CA LYS A 13 -46.20 21.04 -20.01
C LYS A 13 -45.15 20.41 -20.91
N GLY A 14 -45.58 19.90 -22.06
CA GLY A 14 -44.74 19.71 -23.24
C GLY A 14 -44.51 18.27 -23.66
N SER A 15 -45.46 17.73 -24.41
CA SER A 15 -45.43 16.45 -25.12
C SER A 15 -44.42 16.44 -26.28
N ASN A 16 -43.56 15.41 -26.32
CA ASN A 16 -43.03 14.85 -27.54
C ASN A 16 -43.33 13.34 -27.51
N TYR A 17 -44.49 12.95 -28.05
CA TYR A 17 -44.82 11.54 -28.28
C TYR A 17 -44.13 11.09 -29.57
N ALA A 18 -42.89 10.60 -29.44
CA ALA A 18 -42.39 9.61 -30.37
C ALA A 18 -42.70 8.23 -29.77
N GLU A 19 -43.57 7.45 -30.41
CA GLU A 19 -43.75 6.04 -30.06
C GLU A 19 -42.43 5.31 -30.33
N HIS A 20 -41.62 5.12 -29.27
CA HIS A 20 -40.42 4.31 -29.33
C HIS A 20 -40.81 2.83 -29.32
N ASN A 21 -41.04 2.29 -30.51
CA ASN A 21 -41.41 0.89 -30.75
C ASN A 21 -40.17 -0.04 -30.74
N TYR A 22 -39.32 0.10 -29.71
CA TYR A 22 -38.19 -0.81 -29.50
C TYR A 22 -38.57 -1.83 -28.42
N PRO A 23 -38.36 -3.15 -28.62
CA PRO A 23 -38.54 -4.12 -27.56
C PRO A 23 -37.72 -3.71 -26.33
N PRO A 24 -38.22 -3.93 -25.09
CA PRO A 24 -37.50 -3.55 -23.89
C PRO A 24 -36.10 -4.15 -23.97
N ASN A 25 -35.07 -3.30 -23.93
CA ASN A 25 -33.70 -3.77 -23.93
C ASN A 25 -33.49 -4.56 -22.64
N TYR A 26 -33.62 -5.89 -22.74
CA TYR A 26 -33.63 -6.82 -21.62
C TYR A 26 -32.36 -6.66 -20.77
N HIS A 27 -31.22 -6.47 -21.44
CA HIS A 27 -29.94 -6.19 -20.79
C HIS A 27 -29.94 -4.85 -20.04
N HIS A 28 -30.61 -3.81 -20.56
CA HIS A 28 -30.75 -2.51 -19.90
C HIS A 28 -31.61 -2.59 -18.62
N THR A 29 -32.75 -3.26 -18.67
CA THR A 29 -33.64 -3.41 -17.50
C THR A 29 -32.99 -4.26 -16.41
N LYS A 30 -32.40 -5.41 -16.79
CA LYS A 30 -31.63 -6.27 -15.88
C LYS A 30 -30.47 -5.49 -15.24
N ARG A 31 -29.81 -4.61 -16.00
CA ARG A 31 -28.77 -3.72 -15.50
C ARG A 31 -29.27 -2.74 -14.45
N LEU A 32 -30.38 -2.05 -14.70
CA LEU A 32 -30.92 -1.08 -13.74
C LEU A 32 -31.28 -1.74 -12.40
N LEU A 33 -31.86 -2.93 -12.45
CA LEU A 33 -32.20 -3.71 -11.25
C LEU A 33 -30.96 -4.08 -10.44
N VAL A 34 -29.91 -4.61 -11.09
CA VAL A 34 -28.65 -4.95 -10.40
C VAL A 34 -27.98 -3.70 -9.83
N LEU A 35 -27.95 -2.58 -10.58
CA LEU A 35 -27.36 -1.33 -10.08
C LEU A 35 -28.14 -0.74 -8.92
N GLN A 36 -29.47 -0.93 -8.87
CA GLN A 36 -30.27 -0.53 -7.74
C GLN A 36 -29.95 -1.39 -6.50
N LYS A 37 -29.85 -2.72 -6.63
CA LYS A 37 -29.41 -3.60 -5.54
C LYS A 37 -28.02 -3.24 -5.01
N VAL A 38 -27.07 -2.97 -5.92
CA VAL A 38 -25.73 -2.49 -5.55
C VAL A 38 -25.84 -1.18 -4.79
N LYS A 39 -26.65 -0.22 -5.26
CA LYS A 39 -26.85 1.06 -4.57
C LYS A 39 -27.37 0.85 -3.15
N ASP A 40 -28.38 0.00 -2.98
CA ASP A 40 -29.00 -0.25 -1.69
C ASP A 40 -28.01 -0.88 -0.71
N ARG A 41 -27.23 -1.89 -1.15
CA ARG A 41 -26.13 -2.46 -0.34
C ARG A 41 -25.06 -1.41 -0.04
N VAL A 42 -24.65 -0.60 -1.01
CA VAL A 42 -23.62 0.43 -0.80
C VAL A 42 -24.01 1.43 0.30
N LEU A 43 -25.31 1.69 0.47
CA LEU A 43 -25.85 2.58 1.50
C LEU A 43 -25.99 1.91 2.88
N LEU A 44 -26.14 0.59 2.92
CA LEU A 44 -26.46 -0.15 4.15
C LEU A 44 -25.25 -0.85 4.78
N GLU A 45 -24.35 -1.41 3.97
CA GLU A 45 -23.21 -2.19 4.43
C GLU A 45 -21.86 -1.49 4.16
N PRO A 46 -20.86 -1.73 5.03
CA PRO A 46 -19.52 -1.14 4.92
C PRO A 46 -18.63 -1.84 3.88
N THR A 47 -19.03 -3.00 3.36
CA THR A 47 -18.29 -3.84 2.40
C THR A 47 -17.73 -3.01 1.23
N PRO A 48 -16.48 -3.25 0.77
CA PRO A 48 -15.91 -2.55 -0.38
C PRO A 48 -16.86 -2.54 -1.58
N VAL A 49 -17.05 -1.38 -2.21
CA VAL A 49 -18.01 -1.19 -3.31
C VAL A 49 -17.73 -2.15 -4.46
N THR A 50 -16.46 -2.39 -4.77
CA THR A 50 -16.05 -3.34 -5.81
C THR A 50 -16.51 -4.76 -5.48
N ARG A 51 -16.39 -5.18 -4.21
CA ARG A 51 -16.86 -6.49 -3.76
C ARG A 51 -18.38 -6.61 -3.82
N ILE A 52 -19.10 -5.56 -3.42
CA ILE A 52 -20.58 -5.53 -3.56
C ILE A 52 -20.98 -5.71 -5.02
N ILE A 53 -20.32 -5.00 -5.94
CA ILE A 53 -20.57 -5.12 -7.39
C ILE A 53 -20.32 -6.55 -7.85
N GLU A 54 -19.17 -7.13 -7.52
CA GLU A 54 -18.82 -8.51 -7.88
C GLU A 54 -19.83 -9.53 -7.32
N ASP A 55 -20.16 -9.43 -6.04
CA ASP A 55 -21.12 -10.30 -5.38
C ASP A 55 -22.49 -10.22 -6.05
N GLU A 56 -23.00 -9.02 -6.35
CA GLU A 56 -24.27 -8.86 -7.05
C GLU A 56 -24.20 -9.38 -8.49
N TYR A 57 -23.07 -9.25 -9.16
CA TYR A 57 -22.90 -9.77 -10.51
C TYR A 57 -22.94 -11.30 -10.53
N ILE A 58 -22.34 -11.94 -9.53
CA ILE A 58 -22.38 -13.39 -9.33
C ILE A 58 -23.81 -13.83 -8.96
N LYS A 59 -24.44 -13.20 -7.95
CA LYS A 59 -25.78 -13.56 -7.46
C LYS A 59 -26.87 -13.44 -8.53
N ASN A 60 -26.74 -12.50 -9.46
CA ASN A 60 -27.72 -12.28 -10.53
C ASN A 60 -27.33 -12.97 -11.86
N ASN A 61 -26.35 -13.89 -11.84
CA ASN A 61 -25.92 -14.70 -12.99
C ASN A 61 -25.63 -13.86 -14.25
N LEU A 62 -24.89 -12.76 -14.11
CA LEU A 62 -24.48 -11.94 -15.25
C LEU A 62 -23.36 -12.63 -16.01
N ASN A 63 -23.63 -13.01 -17.26
CA ASN A 63 -22.66 -13.65 -18.16
C ASN A 63 -21.62 -12.63 -18.69
N ASN A 64 -20.61 -13.08 -19.44
CA ASN A 64 -19.56 -12.19 -19.93
C ASN A 64 -20.07 -11.15 -20.94
N GLU A 65 -21.08 -11.50 -21.72
CA GLU A 65 -21.71 -10.59 -22.70
C GLU A 65 -22.51 -9.48 -21.99
N ASP A 66 -23.28 -9.84 -20.98
CA ASP A 66 -23.90 -8.94 -20.01
C ASP A 66 -22.82 -7.98 -19.48
N ARG A 67 -21.74 -8.52 -18.90
CA ARG A 67 -20.61 -7.77 -18.30
C ARG A 67 -19.92 -6.80 -19.26
N CYS A 68 -19.84 -7.10 -20.56
CA CYS A 68 -19.33 -6.19 -21.58
C CYS A 68 -20.25 -4.99 -21.84
N HIS A 69 -21.57 -5.15 -21.66
CA HIS A 69 -22.56 -4.07 -21.71
C HIS A 69 -22.70 -3.30 -20.38
N PHE A 70 -22.19 -3.85 -19.27
CA PHE A 70 -21.94 -3.09 -18.05
C PHE A 70 -20.63 -2.31 -18.23
N LEU A 71 -20.64 -0.99 -18.02
CA LEU A 71 -19.39 -0.25 -17.83
C LEU A 71 -18.56 -0.98 -16.76
N LEU A 72 -17.30 -1.26 -17.06
CA LEU A 72 -16.36 -2.04 -16.24
C LEU A 72 -16.58 -1.77 -14.73
N PRO A 73 -16.56 -2.80 -13.85
CA PRO A 73 -16.78 -2.65 -12.41
C PRO A 73 -16.02 -1.48 -11.76
N GLN A 74 -14.77 -1.23 -12.19
CA GLN A 74 -13.96 -0.09 -11.74
C GLN A 74 -14.50 1.29 -12.17
N ALA A 75 -15.04 1.42 -13.38
CA ALA A 75 -15.62 2.67 -13.88
C ALA A 75 -16.93 3.03 -13.14
N GLN A 76 -17.73 2.04 -12.75
CA GLN A 76 -18.96 2.25 -11.98
C GLN A 76 -18.72 2.39 -10.48
N ALA A 77 -17.67 1.77 -9.94
CA ALA A 77 -17.31 1.88 -8.53
C ALA A 77 -17.17 3.35 -8.08
N SER A 78 -16.60 4.21 -8.93
CA SER A 78 -16.46 5.65 -8.66
C SER A 78 -17.79 6.33 -8.32
N ARG A 79 -18.88 5.98 -9.01
CA ARG A 79 -20.22 6.53 -8.74
C ARG A 79 -20.73 6.10 -7.38
N PHE A 80 -20.60 4.82 -7.06
CA PHE A 80 -21.08 4.26 -5.81
C PHE A 80 -20.22 4.70 -4.61
N TYR A 81 -18.90 4.84 -4.78
CA TYR A 81 -18.04 5.49 -3.79
C TYR A 81 -18.48 6.94 -3.51
N LYS A 82 -18.85 7.72 -4.54
CA LYS A 82 -19.40 9.07 -4.35
C LYS A 82 -20.74 9.06 -3.60
N ILE A 83 -21.59 8.07 -3.84
CA ILE A 83 -22.86 7.91 -3.12
C ILE A 83 -22.58 7.61 -1.64
N ARG A 84 -21.73 6.63 -1.35
CA ARG A 84 -21.36 6.27 0.03
C ARG A 84 -20.68 7.43 0.75
N ALA A 85 -19.81 8.17 0.07
CA ALA A 85 -19.11 9.32 0.66
C ALA A 85 -20.06 10.39 1.22
N LYS A 86 -21.29 10.50 0.71
CA LYS A 86 -22.31 11.43 1.25
C LYS A 86 -22.87 11.00 2.62
N LEU A 87 -22.73 9.73 2.97
CA LEU A 87 -23.16 9.17 4.27
C LEU A 87 -22.04 9.21 5.31
N LEU A 88 -20.79 9.40 4.88
CA LEU A 88 -19.64 9.42 5.77
C LEU A 88 -19.42 10.85 6.29
N PRO A 89 -18.92 11.01 7.52
CA PRO A 89 -18.49 12.32 7.99
C PRO A 89 -17.44 12.91 7.04
N PRO A 90 -17.38 14.24 6.91
CA PRO A 90 -16.38 14.88 6.07
C PRO A 90 -14.99 14.53 6.57
N ASN A 91 -14.06 14.29 5.63
CA ASN A 91 -12.66 14.06 5.99
C ASN A 91 -12.12 15.24 6.81
N PRO A 92 -11.37 14.98 7.89
CA PRO A 92 -10.78 16.06 8.67
C PRO A 92 -9.84 16.92 7.83
N LYS A 93 -9.83 18.23 8.11
CA LYS A 93 -8.99 19.22 7.41
C LYS A 93 -7.73 19.61 8.18
N SER A 94 -7.67 19.29 9.47
CA SER A 94 -6.52 19.46 10.34
C SER A 94 -6.30 18.21 11.18
N LEU A 95 -5.16 18.13 11.87
CA LEU A 95 -4.88 17.05 12.82
C LEU A 95 -5.72 17.13 14.11
N ASP A 96 -6.48 18.21 14.30
CA ASP A 96 -7.36 18.46 15.44
C ASP A 96 -8.76 17.92 15.14
N PHE A 97 -8.90 16.61 15.28
CA PHE A 97 -10.18 15.92 15.12
C PHE A 97 -10.31 14.79 16.13
N GLU A 98 -11.54 14.46 16.49
CA GLU A 98 -11.82 13.26 17.25
C GLU A 98 -12.16 12.12 16.30
N VAL A 99 -11.66 10.92 16.60
CA VAL A 99 -12.02 9.73 15.83
C VAL A 99 -13.38 9.26 16.36
N PRO A 100 -14.44 9.21 15.54
CA PRO A 100 -15.72 8.71 16.01
C PRO A 100 -15.61 7.24 16.42
N ALA A 101 -16.36 6.82 17.44
CA ALA A 101 -16.28 5.47 18.00
C ALA A 101 -16.53 4.35 16.95
N SER A 102 -17.35 4.62 15.94
CA SER A 102 -17.60 3.72 14.82
C SER A 102 -16.38 3.48 13.91
N TYR A 103 -15.36 4.33 13.99
CA TYR A 103 -14.08 4.19 13.26
C TYR A 103 -12.93 3.71 14.14
N SER A 104 -13.12 3.64 15.46
CA SER A 104 -12.13 3.09 16.38
C SER A 104 -12.33 1.60 16.65
N THR A 105 -13.42 1.00 16.16
CA THR A 105 -13.78 -0.41 16.37
C THR A 105 -14.06 -1.13 15.05
N THR A 106 -13.95 -2.46 15.06
CA THR A 106 -14.36 -3.33 13.94
C THR A 106 -15.89 -3.44 13.88
N HIS A 107 -16.42 -4.07 12.83
CA HIS A 107 -17.86 -4.35 12.73
C HIS A 107 -18.36 -5.32 13.81
N GLU A 108 -17.45 -6.08 14.44
CA GLU A 108 -17.75 -6.97 15.56
C GLU A 108 -17.54 -6.28 16.92
N GLY A 109 -17.24 -4.97 16.93
CA GLY A 109 -17.05 -4.18 18.14
C GLY A 109 -15.68 -4.31 18.80
N GLU A 110 -14.73 -5.00 18.17
CA GLU A 110 -13.36 -5.11 18.69
C GLU A 110 -12.62 -3.78 18.53
N ASN A 111 -11.81 -3.39 19.52
CA ASN A 111 -10.97 -2.19 19.42
C ASN A 111 -9.96 -2.34 18.26
N PHE A 112 -9.98 -1.38 17.34
CA PHE A 112 -9.11 -1.34 16.15
C PHE A 112 -8.12 -0.17 16.18
N LEU A 113 -8.50 0.98 16.74
CA LEU A 113 -7.55 2.08 16.98
C LEU A 113 -6.70 1.72 18.21
N LEU A 114 -5.52 1.16 17.95
CA LEU A 114 -4.63 0.63 18.99
C LEU A 114 -3.89 1.74 19.75
N TYR A 115 -3.53 2.82 19.04
CA TYR A 115 -2.86 3.96 19.64
C TYR A 115 -3.15 5.25 18.87
N ASP A 116 -3.37 6.32 19.61
CA ASP A 116 -3.45 7.67 19.09
C ASP A 116 -2.65 8.60 20.00
N SER A 117 -1.68 9.30 19.42
CA SER A 117 -0.84 10.21 20.19
C SER A 117 -1.56 11.46 20.67
N ALA A 118 -2.67 11.88 20.02
CA ALA A 118 -3.44 13.12 20.19
C ALA A 118 -2.61 14.43 20.29
N HIS A 119 -1.71 14.54 21.25
CA HIS A 119 -0.90 15.69 21.64
C HIS A 119 0.28 16.05 20.70
N LYS A 120 0.28 15.60 19.44
CA LYS A 120 1.22 15.97 18.37
C LYS A 120 2.73 16.03 18.71
N LYS A 121 3.20 15.33 19.75
CA LYS A 121 4.58 15.42 20.30
C LYS A 121 5.70 15.01 19.32
N LEU A 122 5.37 14.34 18.22
CA LEU A 122 6.30 13.89 17.18
C LEU A 122 6.31 14.82 15.95
N GLY A 123 5.96 16.09 16.15
CA GLY A 123 5.76 17.04 15.06
C GLY A 123 4.49 16.75 14.25
N GLY A 124 3.51 16.12 14.87
CA GLY A 124 2.22 15.72 14.29
C GLY A 124 1.62 14.52 15.03
N ARG A 125 0.44 14.09 14.60
CA ARG A 125 -0.30 12.96 15.20
C ARG A 125 0.20 11.64 14.61
N LEU A 126 0.50 10.68 15.47
CA LEU A 126 0.71 9.27 15.13
C LEU A 126 -0.54 8.49 15.53
N MET A 127 -1.06 7.71 14.58
CA MET A 127 -2.17 6.78 14.81
C MET A 127 -1.76 5.38 14.35
N ILE A 128 -2.10 4.35 15.12
CA ILE A 128 -1.77 2.95 14.85
C ILE A 128 -3.05 2.14 14.97
N PHE A 129 -3.32 1.32 13.96
CA PHE A 129 -4.51 0.52 13.83
C PHE A 129 -4.15 -0.97 13.70
N SER A 130 -4.77 -1.79 14.52
CA SER A 130 -4.67 -3.25 14.51
C SER A 130 -5.68 -3.82 15.52
N THR A 131 -5.98 -5.10 15.44
CA THR A 131 -6.81 -5.81 16.43
C THR A 131 -5.95 -6.70 17.32
N LYS A 132 -6.51 -7.24 18.41
CA LYS A 132 -5.77 -8.19 19.26
C LYS A 132 -5.35 -9.42 18.45
N TYR A 133 -6.25 -9.93 17.62
CA TYR A 133 -5.98 -11.08 16.75
C TYR A 133 -4.84 -10.80 15.75
N LEU A 134 -4.84 -9.64 15.11
CA LEU A 134 -3.78 -9.27 14.17
C LEU A 134 -2.43 -9.05 14.86
N ILE A 135 -2.42 -8.51 16.09
CA ILE A 135 -1.21 -8.42 16.91
C ILE A 135 -0.70 -9.80 17.31
N GLN A 136 -1.58 -10.74 17.66
CA GLN A 136 -1.21 -12.12 17.94
C GLN A 136 -0.54 -12.76 16.72
N MET A 137 -1.13 -12.61 15.52
CA MET A 137 -0.53 -13.09 14.28
C MET A 137 0.82 -12.42 14.01
N LEU A 138 0.96 -11.13 14.28
CA LEU A 138 2.23 -10.43 14.08
C LEU A 138 3.33 -11.00 14.99
N CYS A 139 2.98 -11.30 16.24
CA CYS A 139 3.91 -11.89 17.20
C CYS A 139 4.30 -13.33 16.88
N SER A 140 3.50 -14.07 16.10
CA SER A 140 3.85 -15.42 15.65
C SER A 140 4.69 -15.43 14.36
N CYS A 141 4.88 -14.28 13.72
CA CYS A 141 5.69 -14.16 12.51
C CYS A 141 7.16 -13.87 12.85
N ASP A 142 8.07 -14.73 12.39
CA ASP A 142 9.51 -14.50 12.50
C ASP A 142 9.99 -13.36 11.57
N VAL A 143 9.30 -13.18 10.45
CA VAL A 143 9.66 -12.22 9.39
C VAL A 143 8.60 -11.14 9.28
N MET A 144 9.04 -9.89 9.33
CA MET A 144 8.22 -8.72 9.01
C MET A 144 8.57 -8.15 7.65
N LEU A 145 7.56 -7.68 6.93
CA LEU A 145 7.74 -6.84 5.75
C LEU A 145 7.16 -5.46 6.05
N LEU A 146 7.89 -4.41 5.70
CA LEU A 146 7.60 -3.05 6.11
C LEU A 146 7.56 -2.12 4.91
N ASP A 147 6.41 -1.48 4.68
CA ASP A 147 6.22 -0.62 3.51
C ASP A 147 5.54 0.71 3.85
N GLY A 148 5.96 1.77 3.13
CA GLY A 148 5.39 3.11 3.24
C GLY A 148 4.67 3.50 1.95
N THR A 149 3.35 3.67 2.02
CA THR A 149 2.54 4.11 0.88
C THR A 149 2.14 5.58 0.95
N PHE A 150 2.41 6.29 -0.15
CA PHE A 150 2.23 7.74 -0.26
C PHE A 150 0.97 8.17 -0.99
N LYS A 151 0.42 7.31 -1.86
CA LYS A 151 -0.70 7.67 -2.74
C LYS A 151 -2.03 7.76 -2.00
N ILE A 152 -2.22 6.90 -1.01
CA ILE A 152 -3.48 6.76 -0.27
C ILE A 152 -3.51 7.55 1.05
N ARG A 153 -2.39 8.17 1.42
CA ARG A 153 -2.28 8.86 2.72
C ARG A 153 -3.09 10.16 2.74
N PRO A 154 -3.82 10.47 3.82
CA PRO A 154 -4.42 11.79 3.99
C PRO A 154 -3.32 12.87 4.01
N SER A 155 -3.59 14.03 3.41
CA SER A 155 -2.59 15.10 3.18
C SER A 155 -1.87 15.59 4.45
N MET A 156 -2.50 15.41 5.61
CA MET A 156 -1.99 15.83 6.92
C MET A 156 -0.98 14.86 7.55
N PHE A 157 -0.87 13.64 7.04
CA PHE A 157 0.12 12.64 7.48
C PHE A 157 1.22 12.51 6.45
N SER A 158 2.43 12.08 6.82
CA SER A 158 3.53 11.90 5.86
C SER A 158 3.36 10.67 4.98
N GLN A 159 2.77 9.60 5.49
CA GLN A 159 2.50 8.34 4.77
C GLN A 159 1.50 7.48 5.55
N VAL A 160 0.99 6.45 4.88
CA VAL A 160 0.48 5.26 5.56
C VAL A 160 1.61 4.24 5.58
N TYR A 161 1.94 3.74 6.75
CA TYR A 161 3.00 2.75 6.94
C TYR A 161 2.39 1.43 7.38
N VAL A 162 2.69 0.37 6.65
CA VAL A 162 2.09 -0.95 6.82
C VAL A 162 3.15 -1.93 7.32
N ILE A 163 2.82 -2.63 8.39
CA ILE A 163 3.63 -3.73 8.92
C ILE A 163 2.90 -5.01 8.59
N MET A 164 3.57 -5.84 7.82
CA MET A 164 3.10 -7.15 7.40
C MET A 164 3.89 -8.23 8.12
N GLY A 165 3.21 -9.30 8.50
CA GLY A 165 3.85 -10.53 8.97
C GLY A 165 3.87 -11.55 7.83
N GLN A 166 4.97 -12.29 7.71
CA GLN A 166 5.02 -13.41 6.77
C GLN A 166 4.34 -14.63 7.40
N HIS A 167 3.30 -15.15 6.74
CA HIS A 167 2.58 -16.34 7.16
C HIS A 167 2.33 -17.24 5.95
N LEU A 168 2.76 -18.51 6.01
CA LEU A 168 2.66 -19.46 4.90
C LEU A 168 3.21 -18.90 3.57
N ASP A 169 4.39 -18.29 3.63
CA ASP A 169 5.08 -17.61 2.52
C ASP A 169 4.37 -16.38 1.93
N GLU A 170 3.20 -16.01 2.44
CA GLU A 170 2.45 -14.81 2.06
C GLU A 170 2.73 -13.64 3.00
N ALA A 171 2.74 -12.43 2.45
CA ALA A 171 2.84 -11.20 3.25
C ALA A 171 1.44 -10.71 3.61
N ILE A 172 1.08 -10.79 4.88
CA ILE A 172 -0.25 -10.39 5.35
C ILE A 172 -0.14 -9.04 6.08
N PRO A 173 -0.89 -8.00 5.70
CA PRO A 173 -0.96 -6.74 6.45
C PRO A 173 -1.63 -6.94 7.81
N LEU A 174 -0.92 -6.57 8.88
CA LEU A 174 -1.38 -6.79 10.26
C LEU A 174 -1.50 -5.49 11.06
N VAL A 175 -0.73 -4.45 10.70
CA VAL A 175 -0.77 -3.15 11.36
C VAL A 175 -0.68 -2.03 10.32
N TRP A 176 -1.54 -1.03 10.48
CA TRP A 176 -1.51 0.21 9.70
C TRP A 176 -1.19 1.40 10.58
N CYS A 177 -0.29 2.25 10.14
CA CYS A 177 0.13 3.44 10.86
C CYS A 177 -0.06 4.68 10.00
N LEU A 178 -0.77 5.69 10.50
CA LEU A 178 -0.73 7.04 9.93
C LEU A 178 0.38 7.81 10.63
N THR A 179 1.48 8.07 9.93
CA THR A 179 2.68 8.65 10.53
C THR A 179 2.77 10.15 10.26
N PRO A 180 3.17 10.98 11.25
CA PRO A 180 3.31 12.41 11.03
C PRO A 180 4.57 12.75 10.24
N LYS A 181 5.62 11.95 10.42
CA LYS A 181 6.93 12.10 9.79
C LYS A 181 7.57 10.73 9.58
N ARG A 182 8.62 10.72 8.77
CA ARG A 182 9.45 9.56 8.42
C ARG A 182 10.80 9.62 9.15
N THR A 183 10.73 9.78 10.48
CA THR A 183 11.92 9.90 11.33
C THR A 183 12.06 8.68 12.22
N GLN A 184 13.30 8.43 12.66
CA GLN A 184 13.63 7.33 13.56
C GLN A 184 12.78 7.35 14.84
N GLU A 185 12.50 8.52 15.39
CA GLU A 185 11.72 8.72 16.62
C GLU A 185 10.28 8.23 16.45
N VAL A 186 9.69 8.47 15.27
CA VAL A 186 8.33 8.01 14.94
C VAL A 186 8.31 6.48 14.84
N TYR A 187 9.24 5.87 14.12
CA TYR A 187 9.31 4.40 14.01
C TYR A 187 9.61 3.73 15.35
N LYS A 188 10.53 4.28 16.14
CA LYS A 188 10.77 3.80 17.51
C LYS A 188 9.49 3.86 18.34
N LYS A 189 8.67 4.91 18.18
CA LYS A 189 7.40 5.01 18.88
C LYS A 189 6.42 3.93 18.42
N ILE A 190 6.32 3.66 17.12
CA ILE A 190 5.49 2.57 16.56
C ILE A 190 5.89 1.23 17.20
N PHE A 191 7.16 0.83 17.07
CA PHE A 191 7.61 -0.47 17.59
C PHE A 191 7.45 -0.60 19.12
N LYS A 192 7.70 0.48 19.88
CA LYS A 192 7.45 0.49 21.33
C LYS A 192 5.98 0.36 21.69
N VAL A 193 5.08 0.95 20.91
CA VAL A 193 3.63 0.78 21.12
C VAL A 193 3.26 -0.69 20.87
N LEU A 194 3.77 -1.29 19.79
CA LEU A 194 3.50 -2.69 19.48
C LEU A 194 4.04 -3.65 20.54
N GLN A 195 5.27 -3.45 21.03
CA GLN A 195 5.82 -4.25 22.14
C GLN A 195 4.94 -4.19 23.39
N ARG A 196 4.53 -2.97 23.79
CA ARG A 196 3.66 -2.78 24.96
C ARG A 196 2.31 -3.45 24.77
N LYS A 197 1.66 -3.23 23.61
CA LYS A 197 0.34 -3.81 23.33
C LYS A 197 0.37 -5.32 23.22
N SER A 198 1.45 -5.88 22.67
CA SER A 198 1.66 -7.32 22.62
C SER A 198 1.77 -7.88 24.05
N MET A 199 2.56 -7.22 24.91
CA MET A 199 2.68 -7.59 26.32
C MET A 199 1.36 -7.49 27.08
N ASP A 200 0.59 -6.41 26.88
CA ASP A 200 -0.76 -6.24 27.47
C ASP A 200 -1.70 -7.40 27.08
N TYR A 201 -1.51 -7.99 25.89
CA TYR A 201 -2.28 -9.12 25.39
C TYR A 201 -1.70 -10.50 25.74
N GLY A 202 -0.54 -10.56 26.42
CA GLY A 202 0.13 -11.80 26.78
C GLY A 202 0.98 -12.42 25.67
N PHE A 203 1.40 -11.64 24.68
CA PHE A 203 2.27 -12.07 23.58
C PHE A 203 3.64 -11.38 23.64
N ASN A 204 4.66 -12.01 23.05
CA ASN A 204 5.98 -11.41 22.89
C ASN A 204 6.17 -10.96 21.43
N PHE A 205 6.42 -9.67 21.21
CA PHE A 205 6.71 -9.14 19.88
C PHE A 205 8.22 -9.05 19.67
N GLU A 206 8.79 -10.10 19.07
CA GLU A 206 10.22 -10.25 18.85
C GLU A 206 10.50 -10.83 17.44
N PRO A 207 10.42 -9.99 16.40
CA PRO A 207 10.70 -10.41 15.03
C PRO A 207 12.19 -10.74 14.85
N LYS A 208 12.49 -11.80 14.09
CA LYS A 208 13.86 -12.23 13.78
C LYS A 208 14.42 -11.53 12.56
N SER A 209 13.57 -11.19 11.60
CA SER A 209 13.99 -10.51 10.37
C SER A 209 13.00 -9.44 9.94
N ALA A 210 13.51 -8.38 9.31
CA ALA A 210 12.71 -7.33 8.71
C ALA A 210 13.16 -7.06 7.28
N TYR A 211 12.21 -7.07 6.35
CA TYR A 211 12.38 -6.67 4.96
C TYR A 211 11.72 -5.32 4.74
N LEU A 212 12.47 -4.37 4.19
CA LEU A 212 12.01 -2.99 4.09
C LEU A 212 12.72 -2.22 2.99
N ASP A 213 12.19 -1.04 2.71
CA ASP A 213 12.85 -0.05 1.90
C ASP A 213 14.06 0.55 2.61
N PHE A 214 14.90 1.25 1.86
CA PHE A 214 16.12 1.86 2.36
C PHE A 214 15.91 3.14 3.18
N GLU A 215 14.83 3.22 3.94
CA GLU A 215 14.55 4.34 4.80
C GLU A 215 15.34 4.23 6.11
N ILE A 216 16.39 5.04 6.23
CA ILE A 216 17.33 5.06 7.36
C ILE A 216 16.61 5.24 8.71
N GLY A 217 15.54 6.04 8.74
CA GLY A 217 14.75 6.25 9.96
C GLY A 217 14.22 4.93 10.53
N THR A 218 13.69 4.07 9.67
CA THR A 218 13.17 2.75 10.04
C THR A 218 14.29 1.79 10.42
N ILE A 219 15.36 1.72 9.63
CA ILE A 219 16.53 0.85 9.89
C ILE A 219 17.10 1.15 11.28
N ASN A 220 17.39 2.41 11.57
CA ASN A 220 17.96 2.83 12.86
C ASN A 220 16.98 2.61 14.02
N ALA A 221 15.68 2.65 13.76
CA ALA A 221 14.67 2.35 14.78
C ALA A 221 14.62 0.86 15.10
N LEU A 222 14.67 0.00 14.08
CA LEU A 222 14.72 -1.46 14.25
C LEU A 222 15.96 -1.88 15.05
N GLU A 223 17.17 -1.45 14.66
CA GLU A 223 18.41 -1.80 15.39
C GLU A 223 18.36 -1.37 16.87
N LYS A 224 17.70 -0.23 17.17
CA LYS A 224 17.58 0.28 18.54
C LYS A 224 16.52 -0.42 19.38
N ILE A 225 15.49 -1.01 18.76
CA ILE A 225 14.38 -1.65 19.48
C ILE A 225 14.56 -3.17 19.53
N PHE A 226 15.15 -3.76 18.50
CA PHE A 226 15.39 -5.18 18.35
C PHE A 226 16.88 -5.43 18.04
N PRO A 227 17.76 -5.51 19.05
CA PRO A 227 19.20 -5.59 18.84
C PRO A 227 19.67 -6.81 18.02
N ASN A 228 18.87 -7.89 18.02
CA ASN A 228 19.19 -9.15 17.35
C ASN A 228 18.50 -9.31 15.99
N ILE A 229 17.78 -8.29 15.50
CA ILE A 229 17.02 -8.40 14.25
C ILE A 229 17.95 -8.38 13.04
N SER A 230 17.70 -9.27 12.08
CA SER A 230 18.33 -9.22 10.77
C SER A 230 17.56 -8.27 9.84
N ILE A 231 18.21 -7.25 9.32
CA ILE A 231 17.59 -6.21 8.50
C ILE A 231 18.00 -6.41 7.04
N HIS A 232 17.02 -6.55 6.17
CA HIS A 232 17.19 -6.79 4.74
C HIS A 232 16.47 -5.71 3.92
N GLY A 233 17.20 -5.09 3.02
CA GLY A 233 16.69 -4.12 2.08
C GLY A 233 15.99 -4.80 0.90
N CYS A 234 14.96 -4.16 0.36
CA CYS A 234 14.28 -4.66 -0.82
C CYS A 234 15.16 -4.58 -2.08
N TRP A 235 15.40 -5.72 -2.74
CA TRP A 235 16.17 -5.78 -3.98
C TRP A 235 15.51 -5.01 -5.14
N TYR A 236 14.17 -5.05 -5.22
CA TYR A 236 13.46 -4.28 -6.25
C TYR A 236 13.67 -2.79 -6.07
N HIS A 237 13.48 -2.25 -4.86
CA HIS A 237 13.73 -0.84 -4.58
C HIS A 237 15.20 -0.44 -4.76
N TYR A 238 16.14 -1.36 -4.55
CA TYR A 238 17.56 -1.16 -4.89
C TYR A 238 17.74 -0.95 -6.40
N ILE A 239 17.24 -1.88 -7.22
CA ILE A 239 17.31 -1.80 -8.69
C ILE A 239 16.60 -0.53 -9.19
N GLN A 240 15.40 -0.26 -8.69
CA GLN A 240 14.65 0.94 -9.08
C GLN A 240 15.43 2.22 -8.78
N SER A 241 16.15 2.27 -7.67
CA SER A 241 16.93 3.44 -7.28
C SER A 241 18.13 3.65 -8.21
N ILE A 242 18.83 2.58 -8.58
CA ILE A 242 19.88 2.62 -9.62
C ILE A 242 19.29 3.09 -10.95
N TYR A 243 18.17 2.50 -11.37
CA TYR A 243 17.52 2.83 -12.64
C TYR A 243 17.04 4.29 -12.70
N ARG A 244 16.47 4.80 -11.60
CA ARG A 244 16.11 6.22 -11.46
C ARG A 244 17.32 7.13 -11.55
N ASN A 245 18.45 6.75 -10.97
CA ASN A 245 19.70 7.51 -11.11
C ASN A 245 20.16 7.55 -12.58
N ILE A 246 20.23 6.40 -13.25
CA ILE A 246 20.63 6.30 -14.67
C ILE A 246 19.80 7.24 -15.57
N ARG A 247 18.48 7.28 -15.36
CA ARG A 247 17.59 8.18 -16.10
C ARG A 247 17.83 9.65 -15.74
N LYS A 248 18.00 9.96 -14.45
CA LYS A 248 18.13 11.34 -13.96
C LYS A 248 19.43 12.00 -14.44
N THR A 249 20.53 11.27 -14.52
CA THR A 249 21.84 11.81 -14.94
C THR A 249 22.01 11.82 -16.46
N GLY A 250 21.06 11.26 -17.22
CA GLY A 250 21.18 11.11 -18.67
C GLY A 250 22.08 9.96 -19.10
N LEU A 251 22.60 9.14 -18.17
CA LEU A 251 23.43 7.96 -18.47
C LEU A 251 22.73 6.93 -19.37
N SER A 252 21.40 7.01 -19.49
CA SER A 252 20.63 6.27 -20.49
C SER A 252 21.14 6.42 -21.93
N THR A 253 21.79 7.53 -22.28
CA THR A 253 22.36 7.73 -23.64
C THR A 253 23.54 6.80 -23.94
N LEU A 254 24.23 6.32 -22.91
CA LEU A 254 25.35 5.38 -22.99
C LEU A 254 24.95 3.95 -22.63
N TYR A 255 23.64 3.69 -22.55
CA TYR A 255 23.16 2.45 -21.96
C TYR A 255 23.67 1.23 -22.70
N GLU A 256 23.74 1.21 -24.04
CA GLU A 256 24.22 0.04 -24.78
C GLU A 256 25.71 -0.23 -24.54
N GLN A 257 26.54 0.81 -24.40
CA GLN A 257 27.96 0.68 -24.10
C GLN A 257 28.21 0.25 -22.63
N ALA A 258 27.38 0.73 -21.71
CA ALA A 258 27.54 0.47 -20.27
C ALA A 258 26.62 -0.63 -19.72
N LYS A 259 25.84 -1.31 -20.57
CA LYS A 259 24.72 -2.18 -20.19
C LYS A 259 25.11 -3.27 -19.22
N ILE A 260 26.17 -4.03 -19.55
CA ILE A 260 26.63 -5.16 -18.75
C ILE A 260 27.10 -4.66 -17.40
N TRP A 261 27.93 -3.61 -17.41
CA TRP A 261 28.48 -3.00 -16.21
C TRP A 261 27.38 -2.49 -15.25
N LEU A 262 26.38 -1.76 -15.76
CA LEU A 262 25.23 -1.31 -14.97
C LEU A 262 24.39 -2.46 -14.41
N LYS A 263 24.20 -3.53 -15.21
CA LYS A 263 23.52 -4.74 -14.75
C LYS A 263 24.30 -5.48 -13.67
N CYS A 264 25.63 -5.46 -13.72
CA CYS A 264 26.47 -6.02 -12.65
C CYS A 264 26.24 -5.27 -11.33
N PHE A 265 26.14 -3.94 -11.34
CA PHE A 265 25.75 -3.19 -10.14
C PHE A 265 24.37 -3.60 -9.61
N MET A 266 23.38 -3.78 -10.49
CA MET A 266 22.04 -4.26 -10.11
C MET A 266 22.04 -5.69 -9.54
N ALA A 267 23.04 -6.49 -9.87
CA ALA A 267 23.22 -7.87 -9.42
C ALA A 267 24.08 -8.01 -8.15
N LEU A 268 24.79 -6.95 -7.72
CA LEU A 268 25.60 -6.96 -6.49
C LEU A 268 24.86 -7.47 -5.24
N PRO A 269 23.57 -7.15 -5.02
CA PRO A 269 22.79 -7.74 -3.93
C PRO A 269 22.81 -9.28 -3.88
N LEU A 270 22.97 -9.94 -5.02
CA LEU A 270 22.93 -11.40 -5.18
C LEU A 270 24.31 -12.05 -5.10
N VAL A 271 25.37 -11.25 -5.07
CA VAL A 271 26.75 -11.74 -4.96
C VAL A 271 26.97 -12.29 -3.56
N ARG A 272 27.72 -13.40 -3.45
CA ARG A 272 28.08 -13.98 -2.15
C ARG A 272 28.79 -12.93 -1.28
N ASN A 273 28.37 -12.85 -0.02
CA ASN A 273 28.85 -11.86 0.94
C ASN A 273 30.39 -11.89 1.09
N THR A 274 31.01 -13.04 0.90
CA THR A 274 32.49 -13.21 1.00
C THR A 274 33.26 -12.52 -0.12
N VAL A 275 32.64 -12.21 -1.25
CA VAL A 275 33.31 -11.62 -2.43
C VAL A 275 32.65 -10.32 -2.91
N VAL A 276 31.57 -9.86 -2.27
CA VAL A 276 30.84 -8.66 -2.71
C VAL A 276 31.74 -7.41 -2.69
N GLY A 277 32.64 -7.27 -1.70
CA GLY A 277 33.59 -6.17 -1.64
C GLY A 277 34.50 -6.12 -2.87
N ALA A 278 35.15 -7.25 -3.19
CA ALA A 278 36.01 -7.35 -4.37
C ALA A 278 35.23 -7.13 -5.68
N ALA A 279 33.97 -7.57 -5.76
CA ALA A 279 33.11 -7.31 -6.91
C ALA A 279 32.78 -5.82 -7.08
N ILE A 280 32.53 -5.10 -5.98
CA ILE A 280 32.30 -3.65 -5.99
C ILE A 280 33.57 -2.93 -6.50
N ASP A 281 34.73 -3.25 -5.91
CA ASP A 281 36.00 -2.61 -6.27
C ASP A 281 36.32 -2.85 -7.75
N TYR A 282 36.18 -4.09 -8.22
CA TYR A 282 36.37 -4.42 -9.63
C TYR A 282 35.48 -3.59 -10.56
N LEU A 283 34.18 -3.46 -10.24
CA LEU A 283 33.27 -2.67 -11.09
C LEU A 283 33.62 -1.18 -11.08
N ILE A 284 33.98 -0.61 -9.94
CA ILE A 284 34.30 0.81 -9.85
C ILE A 284 35.59 1.13 -10.63
N ASP A 285 36.60 0.26 -10.53
CA ASP A 285 37.91 0.49 -11.16
C ASP A 285 37.93 0.16 -12.65
N ASN A 286 36.95 -0.60 -13.16
CA ASN A 286 36.88 -1.04 -14.55
C ASN A 286 35.59 -0.56 -15.26
N PRO A 287 35.37 0.76 -15.42
CA PRO A 287 34.28 1.25 -16.24
C PRO A 287 34.47 0.87 -17.72
N PRO A 288 33.38 0.59 -18.48
CA PRO A 288 33.48 0.12 -19.87
C PRO A 288 34.01 1.16 -20.86
N LEU A 289 34.05 2.43 -20.48
CA LEU A 289 34.67 3.51 -21.22
C LEU A 289 35.03 4.67 -20.29
N SER A 290 35.99 5.49 -20.70
CA SER A 290 36.33 6.74 -20.00
C SER A 290 35.29 7.81 -20.32
N HIS A 291 34.25 7.93 -19.50
CA HIS A 291 33.19 8.93 -19.67
C HIS A 291 32.74 9.54 -18.34
N MET A 292 32.55 10.86 -18.30
CA MET A 292 32.17 11.62 -17.11
C MET A 292 30.92 11.05 -16.41
N LEU A 293 29.87 10.72 -17.16
CA LEU A 293 28.65 10.10 -16.62
C LEU A 293 28.87 8.78 -15.86
N LEU A 294 29.90 7.99 -16.21
CA LEU A 294 30.22 6.76 -15.49
C LEU A 294 30.99 7.04 -14.19
N ILE A 295 31.83 8.08 -14.18
CA ILE A 295 32.49 8.59 -12.97
C ILE A 295 31.44 9.11 -11.99
N GLU A 296 30.49 9.92 -12.47
CA GLU A 296 29.36 10.42 -11.66
C GLU A 296 28.49 9.28 -11.11
N PHE A 297 28.26 8.24 -11.90
CA PHE A 297 27.55 7.05 -11.42
C PHE A 297 28.31 6.32 -10.31
N ASN A 298 29.62 6.12 -10.46
CA ASN A 298 30.46 5.52 -9.42
C ASN A 298 30.44 6.34 -8.13
N GLU A 299 30.53 7.67 -8.22
CA GLU A 299 30.40 8.54 -7.04
C GLU A 299 29.03 8.42 -6.38
N TYR A 300 27.96 8.42 -7.16
CA TYR A 300 26.61 8.20 -6.66
C TYR A 300 26.53 6.84 -5.95
N PHE A 301 27.07 5.79 -6.56
CA PHE A 301 27.03 4.44 -6.01
C PHE A 301 27.76 4.36 -4.68
N ARG A 302 28.98 4.90 -4.59
CA ARG A 302 29.75 4.97 -3.33
C ARG A 302 28.98 5.72 -2.24
N LYS A 303 28.54 6.95 -2.53
CA LYS A 303 27.81 7.81 -1.56
C LYS A 303 26.52 7.15 -1.07
N GLN A 304 25.75 6.52 -1.96
CA GLN A 304 24.43 6.00 -1.63
C GLN A 304 24.47 4.57 -1.07
N TRP A 305 25.22 3.66 -1.68
CA TRP A 305 25.19 2.21 -1.42
C TRP A 305 26.40 1.69 -0.67
N ILE A 306 27.35 2.54 -0.31
CA ILE A 306 28.47 2.18 0.56
C ILE A 306 28.43 3.04 1.83
N ASP A 307 28.48 4.36 1.67
CA ASP A 307 28.61 5.28 2.80
C ASP A 307 27.30 5.43 3.57
N ARG A 308 26.20 5.72 2.84
CA ARG A 308 24.90 6.02 3.44
C ARG A 308 24.13 4.76 3.83
N ILE A 309 24.15 3.73 2.99
CA ILE A 309 23.50 2.44 3.25
C ILE A 309 24.57 1.36 3.20
N PRO A 310 25.03 0.87 4.36
CA PRO A 310 26.01 -0.20 4.43
C PRO A 310 25.62 -1.45 3.65
N VAL A 311 26.63 -2.12 3.08
CA VAL A 311 26.50 -3.35 2.28
C VAL A 311 25.66 -4.42 2.97
N LYS A 312 25.79 -4.57 4.30
CA LYS A 312 25.05 -5.56 5.10
C LYS A 312 23.53 -5.49 4.93
N TYR A 313 22.98 -4.34 4.56
CA TYR A 313 21.53 -4.17 4.41
C TYR A 313 21.02 -4.56 3.04
N TRP A 314 21.78 -4.38 1.96
CA TRP A 314 21.30 -4.65 0.61
C TRP A 314 21.96 -5.87 -0.04
N ASN A 315 23.06 -6.40 0.52
CA ASN A 315 23.63 -7.65 0.07
C ASN A 315 22.89 -8.82 0.72
N LEU A 316 22.02 -9.44 -0.09
CA LEU A 316 21.14 -10.53 0.30
C LEU A 316 21.82 -11.90 0.13
N GLY A 317 22.90 -11.97 -0.64
CA GLY A 317 23.57 -13.23 -0.95
C GLY A 317 22.59 -14.26 -1.53
N PRO A 318 22.67 -15.55 -1.14
CA PRO A 318 21.79 -16.60 -1.65
C PRO A 318 20.40 -16.67 -0.99
N ILE A 319 20.02 -15.72 -0.12
CA ILE A 319 18.75 -15.76 0.64
C ILE A 319 17.53 -15.94 -0.30
N HIS A 320 16.53 -16.72 0.14
CA HIS A 320 15.33 -17.04 -0.64
C HIS A 320 14.35 -15.88 -0.77
N LEU A 321 14.13 -15.10 0.30
CA LEU A 321 13.35 -13.87 0.28
C LEU A 321 14.20 -12.70 -0.21
N ARG A 322 13.93 -12.25 -1.44
CA ARG A 322 14.73 -11.24 -2.14
C ARG A 322 13.98 -9.93 -2.38
N CYS A 323 12.65 -10.02 -2.45
CA CYS A 323 11.76 -8.90 -2.61
C CYS A 323 10.58 -9.06 -1.67
N ASN A 324 9.98 -7.93 -1.34
CA ASN A 324 8.60 -7.79 -0.89
C ASN A 324 7.61 -7.95 -2.07
N ASN A 325 7.82 -8.89 -3.02
CA ASN A 325 7.00 -9.00 -4.24
C ASN A 325 5.49 -9.21 -3.97
N SER A 326 5.10 -9.64 -2.78
CA SER A 326 3.69 -9.72 -2.33
C SER A 326 3.12 -8.38 -1.83
N VAL A 327 3.94 -7.32 -1.82
CA VAL A 327 3.65 -5.97 -1.30
C VAL A 327 3.73 -4.90 -2.42
N GLU A 328 4.51 -5.15 -3.47
CA GLU A 328 4.65 -4.30 -4.67
C GLU A 328 3.69 -4.70 -5.79
#